data_AF-A0A536V6B2-F1
#
_entry.id   AF-A0A536V6B2-F1
#
_cell.length_a   1.000
_cell.length_b   1.000
_cell.length_c   1.000
_cell.angle_alpha   90.00
_cell.angle_beta   90.00
_cell.angle_gamma   90.00
#
_symmetry.space_group_name_H-M   'P 1'
#
loop_
_entity.id
_entity.type
_entity.pdbx_description
1 polymer ?
#
loop_
_entity_poly.entity_id
_entity_poly.type
_entity_poly.pdbx_seq_one_letter_code
_entity_poly.pdbx_strand_id
1 'polypeptide(L)'
;VTRPIKQITREARRFSSEHAAGELPVERSDEIGELARGFHEMQQSVLASMAELHASRERLAEQARTDPLTGLYNRGSFAERLEHGIAAARRSGRGLALLFVDLDRF
;
A
#
# COMPACT_ATOMS: atom_id res chain seq x y z
N VAL A 1 10.24 -36.70 10.96
CA VAL A 1 10.71 -35.49 11.67
C VAL A 1 11.01 -34.30 10.73
N THR A 2 11.47 -34.51 9.49
CA THR A 2 11.91 -33.40 8.60
C THR A 2 10.80 -32.65 7.84
N ARG A 3 9.59 -33.22 7.71
CA ARG A 3 8.49 -32.62 6.94
C ARG A 3 8.00 -31.26 7.50
N PRO A 4 7.80 -31.09 8.82
CA PRO A 4 7.39 -29.80 9.40
C PRO A 4 8.43 -28.68 9.25
N ILE A 5 9.72 -29.00 9.44
CA ILE A 5 10.81 -28.02 9.28
C ILE A 5 10.85 -27.52 7.83
N LYS A 6 10.75 -28.42 6.85
CA LYS A 6 10.71 -28.04 5.42
C LYS A 6 9.52 -27.13 5.09
N GLN A 7 8.37 -27.33 5.75
CA GLN A 7 7.21 -26.47 5.61
C GLN A 7 7.48 -25.07 6.15
N ILE A 8 7.96 -24.94 7.39
CA ILE A 8 8.29 -23.63 7.98
C ILE A 8 9.32 -22.89 7.14
N THR A 9 10.39 -23.56 6.69
CA THR A 9 11.41 -22.92 5.82
C THR A 9 10.83 -22.43 4.49
N ARG A 10 9.90 -23.20 3.89
CA ARG A 10 9.24 -22.80 2.65
C ARG A 10 8.36 -21.58 2.88
N GLU A 11 7.54 -21.59 3.92
CA GLU A 11 6.67 -20.47 4.24
C GLU A 11 7.47 -19.21 4.62
N ALA A 12 8.63 -19.37 5.29
CA ALA A 12 9.54 -18.26 5.57
C ALA A 12 10.10 -17.61 4.30
N ARG A 13 10.54 -18.40 3.32
CA ARG A 13 11.02 -17.88 2.03
C ARG A 13 9.90 -17.20 1.26
N ARG A 14 8.71 -17.80 1.24
CA ARG A 14 7.55 -17.26 0.52
C ARG A 14 7.05 -15.96 1.14
N PHE A 15 7.04 -15.86 2.47
CA PHE A 15 6.72 -14.62 3.16
C PHE A 15 7.72 -13.50 2.81
N SER A 16 9.01 -13.81 2.76
CA SER A 16 10.03 -12.83 2.36
C SER A 16 9.90 -12.34 0.92
N SER A 17 9.40 -13.16 0.00
CA SER A 17 9.28 -12.79 -1.43
C SER A 17 7.93 -12.19 -1.79
N GLU A 18 6.85 -12.77 -1.28
CA GLU A 18 5.46 -12.44 -1.68
C GLU A 18 4.67 -11.75 -0.56
N HIS A 19 5.23 -11.64 0.65
CA HIS A 19 4.50 -11.21 1.86
C HIS A 19 3.20 -12.01 2.09
N ALA A 20 3.17 -13.25 1.59
CA ALA A 20 2.02 -14.13 1.72
C ALA A 20 2.11 -14.95 3.01
N ALA A 21 1.04 -14.89 3.83
CA ALA A 21 0.88 -15.79 4.95
C ALA A 21 0.53 -17.20 4.44
N GLY A 22 1.24 -18.20 4.93
CA GLY A 22 1.01 -19.61 4.63
C GLY A 22 0.65 -20.40 5.89
N GLU A 23 0.16 -21.62 5.71
CA GLU A 23 -0.18 -22.48 6.85
C GLU A 23 1.07 -23.00 7.56
N LEU A 24 1.14 -22.74 8.85
CA LEU A 24 2.18 -23.21 9.75
C LEU A 24 1.59 -24.23 10.74
N PRO A 25 2.37 -25.25 11.16
CA PRO A 25 1.89 -26.27 12.08
C PRO A 25 1.87 -25.76 13.55
N VAL A 26 1.08 -24.72 13.83
CA VAL A 26 1.01 -24.03 15.13
C VAL A 26 0.36 -24.87 16.24
N GLU A 27 -0.45 -25.87 15.87
CA GLU A 27 -1.14 -26.79 16.80
C GLU A 27 -0.20 -27.80 17.47
N ARG A 28 1.08 -27.85 17.08
CA ARG A 28 2.04 -28.76 17.69
C ARG A 28 2.45 -28.27 19.09
N SER A 29 2.64 -29.20 20.01
CA SER A 29 3.08 -28.92 21.39
C SER A 29 4.57 -29.14 21.64
N ASP A 30 5.37 -29.32 20.58
CA ASP A 30 6.83 -29.50 20.65
C ASP A 30 7.59 -28.24 20.22
N GLU A 31 8.93 -28.31 20.19
CA GLU A 31 9.81 -27.19 19.82
C GLU A 31 9.54 -26.68 18.40
N ILE A 32 9.04 -27.56 17.52
CA ILE A 32 8.63 -27.18 16.16
C ILE A 32 7.36 -26.35 16.20
N GLY A 33 6.41 -26.67 17.08
CA GLY A 33 5.22 -25.88 17.32
C GLY A 33 5.55 -24.49 17.91
N GLU A 34 6.50 -24.42 18.84
CA GLU A 34 6.98 -23.15 19.38
C GLU A 34 7.59 -22.26 18.30
N LEU A 35 8.47 -22.82 17.46
CA LEU A 35 9.03 -22.11 16.31
C LEU A 35 7.95 -21.65 15.32
N ALA A 36 6.96 -22.51 15.04
CA ALA A 36 5.86 -22.18 14.15
C ALA A 36 5.02 -21.01 14.68
N ARG A 37 4.72 -20.97 15.99
CA ARG A 37 3.99 -19.86 16.63
C ARG A 37 4.79 -18.56 16.60
N GLY A 38 6.08 -18.60 16.97
CA GLY A 38 6.93 -17.39 16.92
C GLY A 38 7.06 -16.84 15.50
N PHE A 39 7.18 -17.71 14.49
CA PHE A 39 7.19 -17.26 13.10
C PHE A 39 5.81 -16.71 12.67
N HIS A 40 4.70 -17.32 13.11
CA HIS A 40 3.35 -16.81 12.84
C HIS A 40 3.13 -15.41 13.45
N GLU A 41 3.53 -15.20 14.70
CA GLU A 41 3.46 -13.88 15.37
C GLU A 41 4.28 -12.83 14.63
N MET A 42 5.51 -13.18 14.22
CA MET A 42 6.35 -12.29 13.42
C MET A 42 5.67 -11.93 12.08
N GLN A 43 5.07 -12.89 11.38
CA GLN A 43 4.35 -12.63 10.13
C GLN A 43 3.20 -11.63 10.35
N GLN A 44 2.40 -11.83 11.40
CA GLN A 44 1.29 -10.92 11.72
C GLN A 44 1.78 -9.51 12.05
N SER A 45 2.84 -9.39 12.85
CA SER A 45 3.43 -8.09 13.20
C SER A 45 3.92 -7.35 11.96
N VAL A 46 4.62 -8.03 11.05
CA VAL A 46 5.13 -7.41 9.81
C VAL A 46 3.97 -6.95 8.92
N LEU A 47 2.94 -7.78 8.74
CA LEU A 47 1.76 -7.42 7.94
C LEU A 47 1.03 -6.21 8.53
N ALA A 48 0.86 -6.16 9.85
CA ALA A 48 0.26 -5.02 10.54
C ALA A 48 1.08 -3.74 10.32
N SER A 49 2.40 -3.78 10.51
CA SER A 49 3.26 -2.62 10.27
C SER A 49 3.25 -2.14 8.81
N MET A 50 3.17 -3.05 7.84
CA MET A 50 3.04 -2.68 6.43
C MET A 50 1.71 -1.97 6.15
N ALA A 51 0.61 -2.47 6.71
CA ALA A 51 -0.70 -1.85 6.58
C ALA A 51 -0.72 -0.43 7.18
N GLU A 52 -0.13 -0.26 8.38
CA GLU A 52 0.00 1.05 9.01
C GLU A 52 0.86 2.01 8.19
N LEU A 53 1.98 1.54 7.65
CA LEU A 53 2.86 2.33 6.79
C LEU A 53 2.12 2.79 5.53
N HIS A 54 1.35 1.91 4.89
CA HIS A 54 0.54 2.26 3.72
C HIS A 54 -0.51 3.32 4.08
N ALA A 55 -1.28 3.12 5.14
CA ALA A 55 -2.29 4.08 5.58
C ALA A 55 -1.68 5.46 5.94
N SER A 56 -0.49 5.48 6.54
CA SER A 56 0.24 6.72 6.84
C SER A 56 0.69 7.43 5.56
N ARG A 57 1.22 6.69 4.58
CA ARG A 57 1.60 7.24 3.28
C ARG A 57 0.40 7.83 2.54
N GLU A 58 -0.74 7.16 2.57
CA GLU A 58 -1.99 7.69 1.99
C GLU A 58 -2.44 8.97 2.67
N ARG A 59 -2.41 9.04 4.01
CA ARG A 59 -2.74 10.29 4.74
C ARG A 59 -1.79 11.43 4.40
N LEU A 60 -0.49 11.17 4.33
CA LEU A 60 0.50 12.18 3.95
C LEU A 60 0.26 12.66 2.51
N ALA A 61 -0.05 11.75 1.59
CA ALA A 61 -0.41 12.10 0.23
C ALA A 61 -1.69 12.97 0.18
N GLU A 62 -2.70 12.63 1.00
CA GLU A 62 -3.95 13.41 1.10
C GLU A 62 -3.71 14.81 1.70
N GLN A 63 -2.88 14.92 2.73
CA GLN A 63 -2.49 16.20 3.33
C GLN A 63 -1.70 17.08 2.36
N ALA A 64 -0.88 16.46 1.52
CA ALA A 64 -0.10 17.13 0.49
C ALA A 64 -0.88 17.31 -0.82
N ARG A 65 -2.20 17.49 -0.80
CA ARG A 65 -3.00 17.74 -2.02
C ARG A 65 -3.07 19.20 -2.43
N THR A 66 -2.96 20.10 -1.47
CA THR A 66 -3.08 21.53 -1.70
C THR A 66 -1.73 22.22 -1.61
N ASP A 67 -1.54 23.24 -2.41
CA ASP A 67 -0.44 24.18 -2.26
C ASP A 67 -0.72 25.06 -1.03
N PRO A 68 0.20 25.13 -0.05
CA PRO A 68 -0.06 25.84 1.20
C PRO A 68 -0.14 27.37 1.04
N LEU A 69 0.44 27.92 -0.04
CA LEU A 69 0.42 29.36 -0.30
C LEU A 69 -0.96 29.80 -0.85
N THR A 70 -1.59 28.98 -1.68
CA THR A 70 -2.82 29.34 -2.41
C THR A 70 -4.06 28.61 -1.93
N GLY A 71 -3.92 27.48 -1.22
CA GLY A 71 -5.02 26.58 -0.87
C GLY A 71 -5.61 25.83 -2.07
N LEU A 72 -5.11 26.05 -3.29
CA LEU A 72 -5.52 25.34 -4.49
C LEU A 72 -4.90 23.96 -4.52
N TYR A 73 -5.45 23.06 -5.35
CA TYR A 73 -4.77 21.80 -5.63
C TYR A 73 -3.38 22.08 -6.17
N ASN A 74 -2.38 21.39 -5.62
CA ASN A 74 -1.04 21.49 -6.14
C ASN A 74 -0.96 20.80 -7.52
N ARG A 75 0.19 20.95 -8.15
CA ARG A 75 0.45 20.41 -9.49
C ARG A 75 0.20 18.90 -9.60
N GLY A 76 0.55 18.13 -8.57
CA GLY A 76 0.36 16.68 -8.55
C GLY A 76 -1.13 16.31 -8.53
N SER A 77 -1.87 16.85 -7.57
CA SER A 77 -3.32 16.61 -7.45
C SER A 77 -4.12 17.15 -8.62
N PHE A 78 -3.70 18.28 -9.21
CA PHE A 78 -4.29 18.78 -10.44
C PHE A 78 -4.12 17.78 -11.60
N ALA A 79 -2.91 17.23 -11.79
CA ALA A 79 -2.63 16.29 -12.88
C ALA A 79 -3.48 15.02 -12.76
N GLU A 80 -3.55 14.43 -11.57
CA GLU A 80 -4.38 13.24 -11.30
C GLU A 80 -5.87 13.51 -11.59
N ARG A 81 -6.36 14.69 -11.19
CA ARG A 81 -7.75 15.07 -11.40
C ARG A 81 -8.04 15.38 -12.87
N LEU A 82 -7.07 15.92 -13.61
CA LEU A 82 -7.15 16.11 -15.05
C LEU A 82 -7.23 14.76 -15.79
N GLU A 83 -6.43 13.76 -15.41
CA GLU A 83 -6.50 12.41 -15.97
C GLU A 83 -7.88 11.77 -15.75
N HIS A 84 -8.41 11.87 -14.53
CA HIS A 84 -9.78 11.44 -14.23
C HIS A 84 -10.83 12.17 -15.09
N GLY A 85 -10.68 13.49 -15.27
CA GLY A 85 -11.56 14.30 -16.11
C GLY A 85 -11.53 13.87 -17.59
N ILE A 86 -10.34 13.63 -18.15
CA ILE A 86 -10.17 13.15 -19.52
C ILE A 86 -10.83 11.78 -19.70
N ALA A 87 -10.62 10.86 -18.76
CA ALA A 87 -11.24 9.54 -18.80
C ALA A 87 -12.78 9.61 -18.73
N ALA A 88 -13.32 10.50 -17.89
CA ALA A 88 -14.77 10.72 -17.78
C ALA A 88 -15.36 11.36 -19.04
N ALA A 89 -14.68 12.33 -19.64
CA ALA A 89 -15.07 12.95 -20.91
C ALA A 89 -15.13 11.92 -22.05
N ARG A 90 -14.10 11.06 -22.15
CA ARG A 90 -14.08 9.94 -23.13
C ARG A 90 -15.26 8.98 -22.94
N ARG A 91 -15.58 8.61 -21.70
CA ARG A 91 -16.70 7.69 -21.41
C ARG A 91 -18.07 8.29 -21.66
N SER A 92 -18.24 9.58 -21.38
CA SER A 92 -19.54 10.25 -21.48
C SER A 92 -19.79 10.93 -22.83
N GLY A 93 -18.77 11.06 -23.67
CA GLY A 93 -18.82 11.84 -24.91
C GLY A 93 -18.94 13.36 -24.70
N ARG A 94 -18.85 13.83 -23.45
CA ARG A 94 -18.89 15.26 -23.11
C ARG A 94 -17.49 15.87 -23.20
N GLY A 95 -17.39 17.10 -23.70
CA GLY A 95 -16.13 17.83 -23.77
C GLY A 95 -15.57 18.21 -22.39
N LEU A 96 -14.26 18.30 -22.29
CA LEU A 96 -13.52 18.82 -21.14
C LEU A 96 -12.81 20.11 -21.57
N ALA A 97 -12.91 21.16 -20.76
CA ALA A 97 -12.17 22.41 -20.97
C ALA A 97 -11.12 22.60 -19.87
N LEU A 98 -9.97 23.18 -20.24
CA LEU A 98 -8.91 23.56 -19.31
C LEU A 98 -8.60 25.04 -19.48
N LEU A 99 -8.61 25.78 -18.37
CA LEU A 99 -8.19 27.19 -18.32
C LEU A 99 -6.80 27.24 -17.69
N PHE A 100 -5.85 27.86 -18.38
CA PHE A 100 -4.53 28.18 -17.86
C PHE A 100 -4.49 29.67 -17.53
N VAL A 101 -4.11 30.00 -16.31
CA VAL A 101 -4.01 31.38 -15.81
C VAL A 101 -2.57 31.60 -15.37
N ASP A 102 -1.93 32.60 -15.94
CA ASP A 102 -0.61 33.07 -15.52
C ASP A 102 -0.77 34.51 -14.99
N LEU A 103 -0.10 34.81 -13.88
CA LEU A 103 -0.16 36.14 -13.27
C LEU A 103 1.16 36.85 -13.55
N ASP A 104 1.13 37.83 -14.45
CA ASP A 104 2.32 38.62 -14.78
C ASP A 104 2.72 39.55 -13.61
N ARG A 105 4.03 39.58 -13.30
CA ARG A 105 4.73 40.38 -12.24
C ARG A 105 4.59 39.85 -10.80
N PHE A 106 5.16 38.68 -10.53
CA PHE A 106 5.41 38.14 -9.18
C PHE A 106 6.60 38.79 -8.48
#